data_AF-A0A7S4C3F5-F1
#
_entry.id   AF-A0A7S4C3F5-F1
#
_cell.length_a   1.000
_cell.length_b   1.000
_cell.length_c   1.000
_cell.angle_alpha   90.00
_cell.angle_beta   90.00
_cell.angle_gamma   90.00
#
_symmetry.space_group_name_H-M   'P 1'
#
loop_
_entity.id
_entity.type
_entity.pdbx_description
1 polymer ?
#
loop_
_entity_poly.entity_id
_entity_poly.type
_entity_poly.pdbx_seq_one_letter_code
_entity_poly.pdbx_strand_id
1 'polypeptide(L)'
;GRARSALALLMLLEWCVPTCHESFRRELSSERWMRRLVELGRKDSSAQRLVHRTVSQLLVNWAEWYGGDFQNGVAMLSRQGEELPSATRMPDGSETPRGPPALVQPHAPRKLGPASQQRAANVGESALNAEVGVRAEMAVMRDDVEVLRRALEQRKQGALDGVELAEAKQA
;
A
#
# COMPACT_ATOMS: atom_id res chain seq x y z
N GLY A 1 -1.71 13.86 9.46
CA GLY A 1 -2.58 12.76 9.91
C GLY A 1 -3.30 12.11 8.74
N ARG A 2 -4.49 12.60 8.37
CA ARG A 2 -5.43 11.90 7.47
C ARG A 2 -4.90 11.52 6.07
N ALA A 3 -4.21 12.43 5.38
CA ALA A 3 -3.68 12.13 4.04
C ALA A 3 -2.63 11.00 4.05
N ARG A 4 -1.79 10.94 5.10
CA ARG A 4 -0.81 9.85 5.27
C ARG A 4 -1.50 8.51 5.52
N SER A 5 -2.51 8.49 6.40
CA SER A 5 -3.31 7.29 6.66
C SER A 5 -4.07 6.82 5.40
N ALA A 6 -4.61 7.74 4.61
CA ALA A 6 -5.25 7.42 3.34
C ALA A 6 -4.27 6.82 2.32
N LEU A 7 -3.08 7.41 2.16
CA LEU A 7 -2.05 6.87 1.27
C LEU A 7 -1.57 5.48 1.71
N ALA A 8 -1.40 5.25 3.02
CA ALA A 8 -1.05 3.93 3.54
C ALA A 8 -2.10 2.86 3.18
N LEU A 9 -3.40 3.20 3.30
CA LEU A 9 -4.49 2.31 2.88
C LEU A 9 -4.51 2.09 1.37
N LEU A 10 -4.25 3.12 0.57
CA LEU A 10 -4.20 3.00 -0.90
C LEU A 10 -3.03 2.11 -1.35
N MET A 11 -1.87 2.21 -0.68
CA MET A 11 -0.73 1.31 -0.92
C MET A 11 -1.06 -0.14 -0.55
N LEU A 12 -1.79 -0.37 0.55
CA LEU A 12 -2.25 -1.72 0.90
C LEU A 12 -3.20 -2.26 -0.17
N LEU A 13 -4.13 -1.46 -0.68
CA LEU A 13 -5.05 -1.86 -1.74
C LEU A 13 -4.34 -2.14 -3.06
N GLU A 14 -3.37 -1.30 -3.44
CA GLU A 14 -2.50 -1.52 -4.60
C GLU A 14 -1.87 -2.92 -4.57
N TRP A 15 -1.49 -3.40 -3.39
CA TRP A 15 -0.92 -4.74 -3.21
C TRP A 15 -1.97 -5.85 -3.09
N CYS A 16 -3.06 -5.63 -2.35
CA CYS A 16 -4.08 -6.65 -2.11
C CYS A 16 -4.84 -7.02 -3.39
N VAL A 17 -5.15 -6.06 -4.26
CA VAL A 17 -5.93 -6.31 -5.49
C VAL A 17 -5.30 -7.37 -6.41
N PRO A 18 -4.00 -7.30 -6.76
CA PRO A 18 -3.35 -8.32 -7.58
C PRO A 18 -3.10 -9.64 -6.84
N THR A 19 -2.82 -9.59 -5.54
CA THR A 19 -2.38 -10.78 -4.76
C THR A 19 -3.53 -11.59 -4.16
N CYS A 20 -4.67 -10.96 -3.89
CA CYS A 20 -5.82 -11.63 -3.29
C CYS A 20 -6.68 -12.38 -4.32
N HIS A 21 -7.58 -13.21 -3.81
CA HIS A 21 -8.53 -13.97 -4.59
C HIS A 21 -9.50 -13.05 -5.37
N GLU A 22 -10.07 -13.53 -6.48
CA GLU A 22 -11.01 -12.77 -7.33
C GLU A 22 -12.21 -12.22 -6.56
N SER A 23 -12.69 -12.96 -5.55
CA SER A 23 -13.79 -12.50 -4.68
C SER A 23 -13.49 -11.18 -3.97
N PHE A 24 -12.23 -10.93 -3.60
CA PHE A 24 -11.82 -9.64 -3.04
C PHE A 24 -11.93 -8.52 -4.07
N ARG A 25 -11.47 -8.78 -5.31
CA ARG A 25 -11.59 -7.81 -6.41
C ARG A 25 -13.05 -7.48 -6.72
N ARG A 26 -13.92 -8.50 -6.75
CA ARG A 26 -15.36 -8.32 -6.99
C ARG A 26 -16.03 -7.48 -5.90
N GLU A 27 -15.70 -7.72 -4.63
CA GLU A 27 -16.23 -6.91 -3.53
C GLU A 27 -15.71 -5.46 -3.62
N LEU A 28 -14.41 -5.28 -3.87
CA LEU A 28 -13.80 -3.96 -4.01
C LEU A 28 -14.34 -3.19 -5.21
N SER A 29 -14.64 -3.86 -6.33
CA SER A 29 -15.20 -3.25 -7.53
C SER A 29 -16.69 -2.88 -7.40
N SER A 30 -17.34 -3.21 -6.27
CA SER A 30 -18.72 -2.83 -6.02
C SER A 30 -18.90 -1.30 -6.01
N GLU A 31 -20.09 -0.85 -6.43
CA GLU A 31 -20.42 0.57 -6.53
C GLU A 31 -20.16 1.34 -5.22
N ARG A 32 -20.47 0.70 -4.08
CA ARG A 32 -20.25 1.26 -2.75
C ARG A 32 -18.78 1.63 -2.53
N TRP A 33 -17.86 0.73 -2.88
CA TRP A 33 -16.43 0.93 -2.69
C TRP A 33 -15.84 1.91 -3.71
N MET A 34 -16.28 1.83 -4.97
CA MET A 34 -15.91 2.80 -6.01
C MET A 34 -16.27 4.23 -5.60
N ARG A 35 -17.50 4.47 -5.14
CA ARG A 35 -17.93 5.79 -4.63
C ARG A 35 -17.06 6.28 -3.48
N ARG A 36 -16.70 5.39 -2.54
CA ARG A 36 -15.84 5.74 -1.39
C ARG A 36 -14.43 6.14 -1.81
N LEU A 37 -13.83 5.40 -2.74
CA LEU A 37 -12.49 5.71 -3.26
C LEU A 37 -12.49 7.04 -4.02
N VAL A 38 -13.44 7.22 -4.93
CA VAL A 38 -13.59 8.48 -5.68
C VAL A 38 -13.82 9.67 -4.75
N GLU A 39 -14.66 9.50 -3.73
CA GLU A 39 -14.91 10.56 -2.75
C GLU A 39 -13.69 10.83 -1.84
N LEU A 40 -12.89 9.82 -1.52
CA LEU A 40 -11.62 9.99 -0.81
C LEU A 40 -10.66 10.88 -1.61
N GLY A 41 -10.53 10.64 -2.92
CA GLY A 41 -9.74 11.50 -3.81
C GLY A 41 -10.33 12.91 -3.94
N ARG A 42 -11.66 13.05 -4.02
CA ARG A 42 -12.34 14.36 -4.09
C ARG A 42 -12.11 15.22 -2.84
N LYS A 43 -12.04 14.59 -1.67
CA LYS A 43 -11.79 15.25 -0.37
C LYS A 43 -10.32 15.56 -0.12
N ASP A 44 -9.44 15.28 -1.07
CA ASP A 44 -8.02 15.60 -0.95
C ASP A 44 -7.80 17.12 -1.01
N SER A 45 -7.59 17.70 0.17
CA SER A 45 -7.27 19.12 0.36
C SER A 45 -5.76 19.39 0.39
N SER A 46 -4.92 18.38 0.12
CA SER A 46 -3.46 18.58 0.12
C SER A 46 -3.02 19.37 -1.10
N ALA A 47 -2.02 20.25 -0.94
CA ALA A 47 -1.50 21.08 -2.03
C ALA A 47 -1.00 20.26 -3.24
N GLN A 48 -0.52 19.03 -2.99
CA GLN A 48 0.00 18.13 -4.01
C GLN A 48 -1.08 17.19 -4.60
N ARG A 49 -2.29 17.17 -4.02
CA ARG A 49 -3.41 16.28 -4.38
C ARG A 49 -2.98 14.81 -4.56
N LEU A 50 -2.10 14.34 -3.66
CA LEU A 50 -1.49 13.00 -3.76
C LEU A 50 -2.52 11.88 -3.65
N VAL A 51 -3.47 11.99 -2.72
CA VAL A 51 -4.53 10.98 -2.52
C VAL A 51 -5.41 10.93 -3.76
N HIS A 52 -5.78 12.08 -4.31
CA HIS A 52 -6.55 12.15 -5.56
C HIS A 52 -5.79 11.45 -6.71
N ARG A 53 -4.53 11.82 -6.94
CA ARG A 53 -3.71 11.22 -8.00
C ARG A 53 -3.56 9.71 -7.85
N THR A 54 -3.29 9.24 -6.62
CA THR A 54 -3.15 7.81 -6.35
C THR A 54 -4.46 7.07 -6.58
N VAL A 55 -5.61 7.59 -6.12
CA VAL A 55 -6.92 6.98 -6.39
C VAL A 55 -7.18 6.90 -7.90
N SER A 56 -6.96 8.00 -8.63
CA SER A 56 -7.18 8.04 -10.07
C SER A 56 -6.29 7.05 -10.81
N GLN A 57 -5.01 6.95 -10.45
CA GLN A 57 -4.09 5.99 -11.03
C GLN A 57 -4.51 4.55 -10.76
N LEU A 58 -4.87 4.21 -9.52
CA LEU A 58 -5.27 2.86 -9.14
C LEU A 58 -6.55 2.41 -9.85
N LEU A 59 -7.56 3.29 -9.92
CA LEU A 59 -8.83 2.96 -10.58
C LEU A 59 -8.65 2.75 -12.08
N VAL A 60 -7.84 3.58 -12.76
CA VAL A 60 -7.52 3.37 -14.18
C VAL A 60 -6.76 2.05 -14.37
N ASN A 61 -5.77 1.77 -13.53
CA ASN A 61 -5.01 0.53 -13.60
C ASN A 61 -5.90 -0.71 -13.44
N TRP A 62 -6.74 -0.73 -12.40
CA TRP A 62 -7.59 -1.89 -12.13
C TRP A 62 -8.66 -2.08 -13.21
N ALA A 63 -9.17 -0.99 -13.77
CA ALA A 63 -10.10 -1.04 -14.89
C ALA A 63 -9.45 -1.59 -16.16
N GLU A 64 -8.18 -1.26 -16.42
CA GLU A 64 -7.41 -1.79 -17.55
C GLU A 64 -7.08 -3.28 -17.35
N TRP A 65 -6.56 -3.65 -16.18
CA TRP A 65 -6.03 -5.01 -15.95
C TRP A 65 -7.10 -6.05 -15.66
N TYR A 66 -8.19 -5.65 -14.99
CA TYR A 66 -9.22 -6.59 -14.53
C TYR A 66 -10.59 -6.33 -15.18
N GLY A 67 -10.78 -5.17 -15.81
CA GLY A 67 -12.06 -4.81 -16.43
C GLY A 67 -13.21 -4.81 -15.42
N GLY A 68 -14.40 -5.17 -15.92
CA GLY A 68 -15.60 -5.33 -15.10
C GLY A 68 -16.03 -4.04 -14.40
N ASP A 69 -16.47 -4.17 -13.15
CA ASP A 69 -17.10 -3.06 -12.42
C ASP A 69 -16.12 -1.95 -12.02
N PHE A 70 -14.81 -2.14 -12.16
CA PHE A 70 -13.83 -1.06 -11.96
C PHE A 70 -14.01 0.09 -12.97
N GLN A 71 -14.60 -0.19 -14.14
CA GLN A 71 -14.96 0.82 -15.13
C GLN A 71 -15.94 1.87 -14.58
N ASN A 72 -16.77 1.50 -13.58
CA ASN A 72 -17.65 2.44 -12.91
C ASN A 72 -16.88 3.52 -12.15
N GLY A 73 -15.75 3.15 -11.51
CA GLY A 73 -14.87 4.08 -10.83
C GLY A 73 -14.25 5.10 -11.78
N VAL A 74 -13.77 4.65 -12.94
CA VAL A 74 -13.23 5.52 -14.01
C VAL A 74 -14.31 6.47 -14.52
N ALA A 75 -15.51 5.97 -14.82
CA ALA A 75 -16.62 6.80 -15.27
C ALA A 75 -17.02 7.88 -14.23
N MET A 76 -16.96 7.56 -12.93
CA MET A 76 -17.20 8.53 -11.87
C MET A 76 -16.11 9.61 -11.80
N LEU A 77 -14.85 9.25 -12.02
CA LEU A 77 -13.75 10.22 -12.07
C LEU A 77 -13.86 11.13 -13.31
N SER A 78 -14.17 10.59 -14.49
CA SER A 78 -14.32 11.40 -15.72
C SER A 78 -15.40 12.48 -15.59
N ARG A 79 -16.48 12.22 -14.83
CA ARG A 79 -17.53 13.20 -14.55
C ARG A 79 -17.06 14.38 -13.69
N GLN A 80 -15.91 14.29 -13.04
CA GLN A 80 -15.33 15.40 -12.28
C GLN A 80 -14.64 16.43 -13.18
N GLY A 81 -14.51 16.15 -14.48
CA GLY A 81 -13.93 17.07 -15.47
C GLY A 81 -12.41 17.18 -15.41
N GLU A 82 -11.74 16.29 -14.65
CA GLU A 82 -10.28 16.19 -14.60
C GLU A 82 -9.77 15.16 -15.60
N GLU A 83 -8.60 15.41 -16.18
CA GLU A 83 -7.93 14.48 -17.07
C GLU A 83 -7.43 13.26 -16.28
N LEU A 84 -7.80 12.06 -16.72
CA LEU A 84 -7.42 10.83 -16.05
C LEU A 84 -6.04 10.37 -16.55
N PRO A 85 -5.20 9.82 -15.65
CA PRO A 85 -3.91 9.29 -16.06
C PRO A 85 -4.10 8.09 -16.99
N SER A 86 -3.09 7.80 -17.80
CA SER A 86 -3.02 6.50 -18.48
C SER A 86 -2.74 5.37 -17.48
N ALA A 87 -3.21 4.17 -17.79
CA ALA A 87 -2.90 3.00 -16.97
C ALA A 87 -1.38 2.80 -16.88
N THR A 88 -0.88 2.64 -15.66
CA THR A 88 0.46 2.12 -15.42
C THR A 88 0.45 0.59 -15.58
N ARG A 89 1.63 0.02 -15.78
CA ARG A 89 1.93 -1.33 -16.30
C ARG A 89 1.28 -2.53 -15.51
N MET A 90 0.78 -3.67 -16.05
CA MET A 90 0.97 -4.38 -17.37
C MET A 90 0.05 -5.62 -17.66
N PRO A 91 -0.01 -6.12 -18.92
CA PRO A 91 -0.57 -7.44 -19.30
C PRO A 91 0.33 -8.69 -19.13
N ASP A 92 1.67 -8.59 -19.14
CA ASP A 92 2.59 -9.65 -18.63
C ASP A 92 4.11 -9.32 -18.65
N GLY A 93 4.64 -8.44 -19.49
CA GLY A 93 6.03 -7.94 -19.35
C GLY A 93 6.29 -6.90 -18.22
N SER A 94 5.76 -7.18 -17.02
CA SER A 94 5.53 -6.30 -15.83
C SER A 94 6.72 -5.44 -15.32
N GLU A 95 6.55 -4.40 -14.48
CA GLU A 95 6.10 -4.46 -13.06
C GLU A 95 4.80 -3.71 -12.72
N THR A 96 4.04 -4.23 -11.73
CA THR A 96 3.89 -3.67 -10.35
C THR A 96 3.44 -4.81 -9.41
N PRO A 97 4.02 -4.98 -8.20
CA PRO A 97 4.03 -3.98 -7.12
C PRO A 97 5.44 -3.48 -6.77
N ARG A 98 5.54 -2.25 -6.23
CA ARG A 98 6.70 -1.89 -5.38
C ARG A 98 6.72 -2.93 -4.27
N GLY A 99 7.59 -3.93 -4.40
CA GLY A 99 7.63 -5.03 -3.46
C GLY A 99 7.77 -4.48 -2.03
N PRO A 100 7.37 -5.25 -1.01
CA PRO A 100 7.91 -4.99 0.32
C PRO A 100 9.45 -4.93 0.18
N PRO A 101 10.18 -4.06 0.92
CA PRO A 101 11.63 -4.23 1.02
C PRO A 101 11.81 -5.69 1.40
N ALA A 102 12.49 -6.45 0.54
CA ALA A 102 12.56 -7.89 0.69
C ALA A 102 12.94 -8.18 2.14
N LEU A 103 12.05 -8.85 2.89
CA LEU A 103 12.47 -9.53 4.09
C LEU A 103 13.45 -10.57 3.58
N VAL A 104 14.74 -10.20 3.64
CA VAL A 104 15.86 -11.02 3.23
C VAL A 104 15.67 -12.37 3.92
N GLN A 105 15.26 -13.38 3.14
CA GLN A 105 15.34 -14.74 3.61
C GLN A 105 16.82 -15.04 3.84
N PRO A 106 17.22 -15.56 5.01
CA PRO A 106 18.61 -15.89 5.28
C PRO A 106 18.96 -17.19 4.55
N HIS A 107 19.28 -17.10 3.26
CA HIS A 107 19.81 -18.23 2.50
C HIS A 107 21.26 -17.96 2.09
N ALA A 108 22.15 -18.53 2.92
CA ALA A 108 23.50 -19.05 2.67
C ALA A 108 24.52 -18.20 1.87
N PRO A 109 25.79 -18.14 2.34
CA PRO A 109 26.82 -17.29 1.75
C PRO A 109 27.27 -17.87 0.40
N ARG A 110 26.88 -17.22 -0.70
CA ARG A 110 27.55 -17.42 -1.99
C ARG A 110 28.83 -16.60 -2.01
N LYS A 111 29.96 -17.31 -2.12
CA LYS A 111 31.32 -16.77 -2.23
C LYS A 111 31.40 -15.76 -3.37
N LEU A 112 31.76 -14.51 -3.05
CA LEU A 112 32.18 -13.50 -4.02
C LEU A 112 33.60 -13.82 -4.54
N GLY A 113 33.77 -13.77 -5.86
CA GLY A 113 35.08 -13.56 -6.50
C GLY A 113 35.39 -12.06 -6.62
N PRO A 114 36.66 -11.64 -6.68
CA PRO A 114 37.06 -10.24 -6.50
C PRO A 114 37.35 -9.51 -7.82
N ALA A 115 37.00 -8.22 -7.87
CA ALA A 115 37.52 -7.12 -8.72
C ALA A 115 36.43 -6.02 -8.77
N SER A 116 36.63 -4.72 -8.50
CA SER A 116 37.82 -3.88 -8.41
C SER A 116 37.46 -2.62 -7.59
N GLN A 117 38.42 -2.12 -6.82
CA GLN A 117 38.36 -0.82 -6.17
C GLN A 117 38.29 0.33 -7.20
N GLN A 118 37.43 1.33 -6.95
CA GLN A 118 37.85 2.73 -7.07
C GLN A 118 36.95 3.67 -6.24
N ARG A 119 37.63 4.63 -5.62
CA ARG A 119 37.25 5.53 -4.51
C ARG A 119 36.11 6.50 -4.84
N ALA A 120 35.32 6.87 -3.83
CA ALA A 120 35.35 8.23 -3.25
C ALA A 120 34.49 8.31 -1.97
N ALA A 121 35.14 8.72 -0.88
CA ALA A 121 34.58 8.97 0.43
C ALA A 121 33.75 10.27 0.45
N ASN A 122 32.54 10.25 1.04
CA ASN A 122 31.85 11.36 1.75
C ASN A 122 30.36 11.09 2.12
N VAL A 123 29.93 9.83 2.31
CA VAL A 123 28.50 9.50 2.58
C VAL A 123 28.30 8.75 3.92
N GLY A 124 29.16 9.00 4.92
CA GLY A 124 29.19 8.19 6.15
C GLY A 124 28.14 8.55 7.21
N GLU A 125 27.98 9.82 7.55
CA GLU A 125 27.19 10.19 8.75
C GLU A 125 25.68 10.29 8.54
N SER A 126 25.23 10.69 7.34
CA SER A 126 23.80 10.82 7.05
C SER A 126 23.12 9.46 6.85
N ALA A 127 23.85 8.47 6.31
CA ALA A 127 23.36 7.11 6.11
C ALA A 127 23.18 6.35 7.43
N LEU A 128 24.10 6.54 8.39
CA LEU A 128 24.02 5.88 9.70
C LEU A 128 22.85 6.40 10.55
N ASN A 129 22.58 7.71 10.53
CA ASN A 129 21.41 8.27 11.22
C ASN A 129 20.08 7.88 10.56
N ALA A 130 20.05 7.77 9.24
CA ALA A 130 18.89 7.24 8.52
C ALA A 130 18.65 5.75 8.84
N GLU A 131 19.71 4.93 8.92
CA GLU A 131 19.60 3.52 9.31
C GLU A 131 19.10 3.34 10.75
N VAL A 132 19.56 4.17 11.70
CA VAL A 132 19.07 4.13 13.09
C VAL A 132 17.60 4.54 13.17
N GLY A 133 17.18 5.56 12.42
CA GLY A 133 15.78 5.97 12.34
C GLY A 133 14.88 4.89 11.75
N VAL A 134 15.29 4.28 10.63
CA VAL A 134 14.56 3.17 10.01
C VAL A 134 14.48 1.96 10.95
N ARG A 135 15.54 1.69 11.74
CA ARG A 135 15.53 0.58 12.71
C ARG A 135 14.54 0.80 13.85
N ALA A 136 14.40 2.04 14.32
CA ALA A 136 13.42 2.40 15.33
C ALA A 136 11.98 2.30 14.79
N GLU A 137 11.72 2.79 13.58
CA GLU A 137 10.40 2.65 12.95
C GLU A 137 10.04 1.19 12.67
N MET A 138 11.01 0.37 12.23
CA MET A 138 10.82 -1.08 12.05
C MET A 138 10.63 -1.84 13.38
N ALA A 139 11.01 -1.26 14.53
CA ALA A 139 10.69 -1.83 15.83
C ALA A 139 9.22 -1.56 16.19
N VAL A 140 8.76 -0.32 16.04
CA VAL A 140 7.36 0.07 16.28
C VAL A 140 6.41 -0.74 15.38
N MET A 141 6.74 -0.85 14.09
CA MET A 141 5.91 -1.63 13.15
C MET A 141 5.87 -3.12 13.48
N ARG A 142 6.92 -3.68 14.12
CA ARG A 142 6.90 -5.08 14.57
C ARG A 142 5.97 -5.26 15.76
N ASP A 143 5.98 -4.32 16.69
CA ASP A 143 5.08 -4.33 17.84
C ASP A 143 3.62 -4.22 17.38
N ASP A 144 3.32 -3.34 16.42
CA ASP A 144 1.98 -3.20 15.84
C ASP A 144 1.51 -4.50 15.14
N VAL A 145 2.40 -5.18 14.43
CA VAL A 145 2.10 -6.47 13.78
C VAL A 145 1.84 -7.55 14.82
N GLU A 146 2.56 -7.57 15.94
CA GLU A 146 2.28 -8.50 17.04
C GLU A 146 0.93 -8.22 17.70
N VAL A 147 0.56 -6.96 17.90
CA VAL A 147 -0.75 -6.57 18.44
C VAL A 147 -1.86 -7.03 17.51
N LEU A 148 -1.74 -6.77 16.20
CA LEU A 148 -2.72 -7.21 15.21
C LEU A 148 -2.82 -8.74 15.11
N ARG A 149 -1.69 -9.45 15.22
CA ARG A 149 -1.66 -10.91 15.24
C ARG A 149 -2.38 -11.46 16.47
N ARG A 150 -2.13 -10.91 17.66
CA ARG A 150 -2.80 -11.32 18.90
C ARG A 150 -4.30 -11.03 18.84
N ALA A 151 -4.70 -9.87 18.35
CA ALA A 151 -6.11 -9.53 18.16
C ALA A 151 -6.82 -10.48 17.17
N LEU A 152 -6.14 -10.90 16.09
CA LEU A 152 -6.67 -11.87 15.14
C LEU A 152 -6.74 -13.29 15.72
N GLU A 153 -5.73 -13.71 16.49
CA GLU A 153 -5.73 -15.01 17.17
C GLU A 153 -6.83 -15.07 18.25
N GLN A 154 -7.02 -14.00 19.03
CA GLN A 154 -8.11 -13.86 20.01
C GLN A 154 -9.49 -13.87 19.32
N ARG A 155 -9.63 -13.20 18.18
CA ARG A 155 -10.86 -13.24 17.37
C ARG A 155 -11.12 -14.63 16.82
N LYS A 156 -10.09 -15.35 16.38
CA LYS A 156 -10.19 -16.73 15.89
C LYS A 156 -10.55 -17.72 16.99
N GLN A 157 -10.17 -17.41 18.23
CA GLN A 157 -10.55 -18.17 19.43
C GLN A 157 -11.93 -17.76 20.00
N GLY A 158 -12.65 -16.84 19.34
CA GLY A 158 -14.01 -16.45 19.72
C GLY A 158 -14.10 -15.62 21.00
N ALA A 159 -13.01 -15.00 21.45
CA ALA A 159 -12.88 -14.41 22.78
C ALA A 159 -12.87 -12.88 22.83
N LEU A 160 -13.55 -12.18 21.91
CA LEU A 160 -13.67 -10.72 21.96
C LEU A 160 -15.14 -10.29 21.82
N ASP A 161 -15.79 -10.10 22.97
CA ASP A 161 -17.03 -9.33 23.08
C ASP A 161 -16.73 -7.86 22.79
N GLY A 162 -17.65 -7.21 22.07
CA GLY A 162 -17.44 -5.96 21.33
C GLY A 162 -17.02 -4.70 22.11
N VAL A 163 -16.69 -4.80 23.38
CA VAL A 163 -16.26 -3.69 24.24
C VAL A 163 -14.75 -3.42 24.13
N GLU A 164 -13.90 -4.45 24.00
CA GLU A 164 -12.44 -4.26 23.90
C GLU A 164 -11.97 -3.74 22.52
N LEU A 165 -12.83 -3.84 21.49
CA LEU A 165 -12.59 -3.30 20.14
C LEU A 165 -12.65 -1.76 20.08
N ALA A 166 -13.17 -1.11 21.12
CA ALA A 166 -13.27 0.35 21.19
C ALA A 166 -11.97 1.00 21.69
N GLU A 167 -11.25 0.36 22.62
CA GLU A 167 -10.00 0.90 23.17
C GLU A 167 -8.83 0.75 22.19
N ALA A 168 -8.78 -0.34 21.41
CA ALA A 168 -7.76 -0.55 20.39
C ALA A 168 -7.86 0.40 19.16
N LYS A 169 -8.90 1.24 19.09
CA LYS A 169 -9.04 2.27 18.04
C LYS A 169 -8.57 3.66 18.48
N GLN A 170 -8.24 3.84 19.76
CA GLN A 170 -7.83 5.14 20.32
C GLN A 170 -6.35 5.22 20.72
N ALA A 171 -5.61 4.10 20.73
CA ALA A 171 -4.15 4.08 20.80
C ALA A 171 -3.54 4.21 19.39
#